data_AF-M4C535-F1
#
_entry.id   AF-M4C535-F1
#
_cell.length_a   1.000
_cell.length_b   1.000
_cell.length_c   1.000
_cell.angle_alpha   90.00
_cell.angle_beta   90.00
_cell.angle_gamma   90.00
#
_symmetry.space_group_name_H-M   'P 1'
#
loop_
_entity.id
_entity.type
_entity.pdbx_description
1 polymer ?
#
loop_
_entity_poly.entity_id
_entity_poly.type
_entity_poly.pdbx_seq_one_letter_code
_entity_poly.pdbx_strand_id
1 'polypeptide(L)'
;MTLQVLVQRSARATAASRGAPRCLVPAAKRSTFSSSSPSARVAANVGRDTPLHVVPRAERRAARQAAAKHSTDSLEHKVVRTSSLPARVSFALLAGGISGSILWHFVLDEQLKRRIRETLGATFLGDVYVFVSKKVEETVKPFTDPSRQKLLPDWPIPQVPADTPPVPVLVVDLEDTLVHSEWSRKHGWRHAKRPGVDEFLETLCQYYEIVIFSQNYGAEEIVQKLDPKQCALHVLSRDATRYLNGAHVKDLGNLNRDLRQVVILDDDPEAYQLQPGNAIPVKPFTDGRDRDDHELRNLIPFLKALASERVPDFRQVIGEFRDDDGVVRDLAAKYSARVHQLEMQKEQQKKKGFGGFVRGRLSHHPAAQTGGVAAGGFSSGSRL
;
A
#
# COMPACT_ATOMS: atom_id res chain seq x y z
N MET A 1 31.89 24.22 6.01
CA MET A 1 31.84 25.26 7.06
C MET A 1 30.86 24.80 8.12
N THR A 2 31.38 24.64 9.34
CA THR A 2 30.83 23.99 10.52
C THR A 2 29.87 24.90 11.28
N LEU A 3 28.76 24.38 11.83
CA LEU A 3 28.06 25.00 12.96
C LEU A 3 27.42 23.91 13.83
N GLN A 4 28.14 23.54 14.90
CA GLN A 4 27.61 22.92 16.11
C GLN A 4 26.99 24.02 16.98
N VAL A 5 25.82 23.78 17.57
CA VAL A 5 25.41 24.47 18.79
C VAL A 5 24.95 23.43 19.81
N LEU A 6 25.75 23.37 20.85
CA LEU A 6 25.63 22.61 22.08
C LEU A 6 24.83 23.47 23.08
N VAL A 7 23.75 22.95 23.66
CA VAL A 7 23.18 23.51 24.89
C VAL A 7 22.99 22.38 25.90
N GLN A 8 23.71 22.55 27.00
CA GLN A 8 23.81 21.66 28.15
C GLN A 8 23.20 22.39 29.36
N ARG A 9 22.82 21.60 30.39
CA ARG A 9 22.40 21.97 31.78
C ARG A 9 20.88 21.94 31.99
N SER A 10 20.34 21.42 33.11
CA SER A 10 20.92 21.01 34.38
C SER A 10 19.98 20.06 35.11
N ALA A 11 20.55 19.17 35.92
CA ALA A 11 19.84 18.28 36.83
C ALA A 11 19.52 18.97 38.16
N ARG A 12 18.38 18.61 38.78
CA ARG A 12 18.26 18.55 40.24
C ARG A 12 17.16 17.59 40.67
N ALA A 13 17.57 16.59 41.44
CA ALA A 13 16.74 15.67 42.19
C ALA A 13 16.35 16.28 43.55
N THR A 14 15.21 15.87 44.11
CA THR A 14 15.11 15.35 45.50
C THR A 14 13.70 14.86 45.88
N ALA A 15 13.70 13.63 46.40
CA ALA A 15 13.09 13.15 47.64
C ALA A 15 11.57 12.93 47.79
N ALA A 16 11.29 11.75 48.36
CA ALA A 16 10.04 11.13 48.72
C ALA A 16 9.41 11.68 50.03
N SER A 17 8.10 11.47 50.20
CA SER A 17 7.48 11.30 51.52
C SER A 17 6.12 10.61 51.41
N ARG A 18 5.87 9.72 52.39
CA ARG A 18 4.74 8.81 52.59
C ARG A 18 3.52 9.53 53.20
N GLY A 19 2.34 8.91 53.05
CA GLY A 19 1.29 8.98 54.09
C GLY A 19 -0.14 9.12 53.58
N ALA A 20 -0.88 8.01 53.54
CA ALA A 20 -2.34 8.00 53.48
C ALA A 20 -2.94 8.40 54.86
N PRO A 21 -4.25 8.72 54.95
CA PRO A 21 -5.20 7.64 55.18
C PRO A 21 -6.54 7.72 54.44
N ARG A 22 -7.17 6.54 54.42
CA ARG A 22 -8.51 6.16 53.93
C ARG A 22 -9.64 7.12 54.29
N CYS A 23 -10.58 7.30 53.35
CA CYS A 23 -11.99 7.53 53.65
C CYS A 23 -12.87 6.63 52.77
N LEU A 24 -13.86 5.99 53.38
CA LEU A 24 -14.76 4.97 52.84
C LEU A 24 -16.09 5.60 52.39
N VAL A 25 -16.54 5.27 51.16
CA VAL A 25 -17.93 4.87 50.75
C VAL A 25 -19.01 6.00 50.78
N PRO A 26 -20.02 6.08 49.86
CA PRO A 26 -20.68 4.98 49.13
C PRO A 26 -20.88 5.13 47.61
N ALA A 27 -21.14 3.95 47.02
CA ALA A 27 -21.55 3.71 45.65
C ALA A 27 -22.97 4.22 45.34
N ALA A 28 -23.13 4.87 44.19
CA ALA A 28 -24.43 5.17 43.59
C ALA A 28 -24.44 4.76 42.11
N LYS A 29 -25.10 3.61 41.88
CA LYS A 29 -25.89 3.16 40.73
C LYS A 29 -25.55 3.78 39.34
N ARG A 30 -24.81 3.00 38.53
CA ARG A 30 -24.84 3.11 37.06
C ARG A 30 -26.09 2.42 36.53
N SER A 31 -26.88 3.15 35.74
CA SER A 31 -27.99 2.63 34.94
C SER A 31 -27.48 1.78 33.78
N THR A 32 -27.78 0.49 33.80
CA THR A 32 -27.57 -0.42 32.67
C THR A 32 -28.81 -0.42 31.77
N PHE A 33 -28.64 -0.02 30.51
CA PHE A 33 -29.61 -0.27 29.46
C PHE A 33 -29.62 -1.77 29.14
N SER A 34 -30.81 -2.36 29.19
CA SER A 34 -31.09 -3.76 28.88
C SER A 34 -31.27 -3.93 27.36
N SER A 35 -30.40 -4.74 26.73
CA SER A 35 -30.68 -5.35 25.42
C SER A 35 -30.34 -6.83 25.49
N SER A 36 -31.34 -7.66 25.77
CA SER A 36 -31.23 -9.11 25.84
C SER A 36 -31.21 -9.74 24.44
N SER A 37 -30.06 -10.26 24.01
CA SER A 37 -29.96 -11.21 22.89
C SER A 37 -29.76 -12.64 23.42
N PRO A 38 -30.45 -13.67 22.91
CA PRO A 38 -30.44 -15.03 23.47
C PRO A 38 -29.09 -15.76 23.36
N SER A 39 -28.21 -15.37 22.43
CA SER A 39 -26.93 -16.07 22.21
C SER A 39 -25.88 -15.86 23.32
N ALA A 40 -26.01 -14.80 24.11
CA ALA A 40 -25.02 -14.47 25.14
C ALA A 40 -25.12 -15.34 26.41
N ARG A 41 -26.22 -16.09 26.61
CA ARG A 41 -26.41 -16.94 27.80
C ARG A 41 -25.73 -18.31 27.71
N VAL A 42 -25.42 -18.79 26.50
CA VAL A 42 -24.88 -20.14 26.31
C VAL A 42 -23.37 -20.21 26.56
N ALA A 43 -22.64 -19.12 26.28
CA ALA A 43 -21.18 -19.09 26.40
C ALA A 43 -20.65 -18.76 27.82
N ALA A 44 -21.50 -18.28 28.73
CA ALA A 44 -21.07 -17.78 30.04
C ALA A 44 -20.83 -18.87 31.11
N ASN A 45 -21.24 -20.13 30.86
CA ASN A 45 -21.19 -21.21 31.85
C ASN A 45 -20.17 -22.32 31.56
N VAL A 46 -19.29 -22.17 30.57
CA VAL A 46 -18.25 -23.17 30.29
C VAL A 46 -17.02 -22.90 31.15
N GLY A 47 -17.18 -23.15 32.46
CA GLY A 47 -16.05 -23.24 33.39
C GLY A 47 -15.26 -24.52 33.14
N ARG A 48 -13.93 -24.41 33.07
CA ARG A 48 -12.99 -25.54 32.99
C ARG A 48 -12.98 -26.33 34.32
N ASP A 49 -14.09 -26.95 34.70
CA ASP A 49 -14.18 -27.94 35.80
C ASP A 49 -15.57 -28.62 35.82
N THR A 50 -16.15 -28.89 34.64
CA THR A 50 -17.38 -29.70 34.58
C THR A 50 -17.00 -31.18 34.46
N PRO A 51 -17.37 -32.06 35.41
CA PRO A 51 -17.06 -33.48 35.29
C PRO A 51 -17.77 -34.05 34.06
N LEU A 52 -17.00 -34.66 33.15
CA LEU A 52 -17.53 -35.27 31.94
C LEU A 52 -18.33 -36.52 32.31
N HIS A 53 -19.65 -36.40 32.23
CA HIS A 53 -20.57 -37.53 32.39
C HIS A 53 -20.44 -38.47 31.19
N VAL A 54 -19.77 -39.61 31.38
CA VAL A 54 -19.54 -40.60 30.32
C VAL A 54 -20.84 -41.36 30.05
N VAL A 55 -21.54 -40.97 28.99
CA VAL A 55 -22.76 -41.63 28.54
C VAL A 55 -22.43 -43.02 27.95
N PRO A 56 -23.03 -44.11 28.48
CA PRO A 56 -22.88 -45.46 27.94
C PRO A 56 -23.16 -45.54 26.43
N ARG A 57 -22.43 -46.41 25.72
CA ARG A 57 -22.53 -46.52 24.24
C ARG A 57 -23.94 -46.89 23.76
N ALA A 58 -24.72 -47.62 24.55
CA ALA A 58 -26.09 -48.00 24.24
C ALA A 58 -27.02 -46.78 24.19
N GLU A 59 -26.92 -45.87 25.16
CA GLU A 59 -27.70 -44.62 25.19
C GLU A 59 -27.33 -43.68 24.06
N ARG A 60 -26.04 -43.61 23.68
CA ARG A 60 -25.61 -42.86 22.48
C ARG A 60 -26.16 -43.43 21.18
N ARG A 61 -26.33 -44.76 21.08
CA ARG A 61 -26.97 -45.40 19.92
C ARG A 61 -28.48 -45.16 19.90
N ALA A 62 -29.15 -45.24 21.05
CA ALA A 62 -30.56 -44.93 21.18
C ALA A 62 -30.87 -43.47 20.83
N ALA A 63 -30.04 -42.53 21.30
CA ALA A 63 -30.16 -41.11 20.96
C ALA A 63 -29.95 -40.84 19.46
N ARG A 64 -29.00 -41.53 18.81
CA ARG A 64 -28.81 -41.44 17.35
C ARG A 64 -29.97 -42.04 16.56
N GLN A 65 -30.56 -43.14 17.03
CA GLN A 65 -31.73 -43.74 16.38
C GLN A 65 -33.01 -42.91 16.61
N ALA A 66 -33.15 -42.27 17.77
CA ALA A 66 -34.22 -41.32 18.05
C ALA A 66 -34.07 -40.04 17.20
N ALA A 67 -32.85 -39.53 17.04
CA ALA A 67 -32.56 -38.41 16.15
C ALA A 67 -32.82 -38.74 14.68
N ALA A 68 -32.45 -39.95 14.22
CA ALA A 68 -32.72 -40.42 12.87
C ALA A 68 -34.22 -40.63 12.59
N LYS A 69 -35.01 -41.08 13.58
CA LYS A 69 -36.48 -41.13 13.49
C LYS A 69 -37.11 -39.73 13.47
N HIS A 70 -36.54 -38.78 14.20
CA HIS A 70 -36.93 -37.37 14.11
C HIS A 70 -36.56 -36.73 12.77
N SER A 71 -35.54 -37.23 12.06
CA SER A 71 -35.16 -36.76 10.71
C SER A 71 -36.11 -37.22 9.62
N THR A 72 -36.82 -38.35 9.80
CA THR A 72 -37.81 -38.84 8.83
C THR A 72 -39.20 -38.23 9.03
N ASP A 73 -39.50 -37.71 10.22
CA ASP A 73 -40.79 -37.10 10.57
C ASP A 73 -40.78 -35.55 10.46
N SER A 74 -39.64 -34.95 10.11
CA SER A 74 -39.47 -33.48 9.97
C SER A 74 -39.51 -32.97 8.53
N LEU A 75 -40.05 -33.76 7.60
CA LEU A 75 -40.43 -33.29 6.26
C LEU A 75 -41.85 -32.69 6.19
N GLU A 76 -42.53 -32.49 7.32
CA GLU A 76 -43.61 -31.50 7.38
C GLU A 76 -43.04 -30.15 7.81
N HIS A 77 -42.60 -29.36 6.82
CA HIS A 77 -42.46 -27.92 6.99
C HIS A 77 -43.80 -27.36 7.47
N LYS A 78 -43.92 -27.08 8.78
CA LYS A 78 -44.96 -26.19 9.28
C LYS A 78 -44.61 -24.77 8.81
N VAL A 79 -44.94 -24.50 7.55
CA VAL A 79 -44.88 -23.17 6.96
C VAL A 79 -45.80 -22.29 7.80
N VAL A 80 -45.22 -21.44 8.63
CA VAL A 80 -45.95 -20.30 9.19
C VAL A 80 -46.30 -19.43 8.00
N ARG A 81 -47.49 -19.65 7.44
CA ARG A 81 -48.08 -18.82 6.38
C ARG A 81 -48.40 -17.46 6.99
N THR A 82 -47.40 -16.58 7.09
CA THR A 82 -47.63 -15.13 7.18
C THR A 82 -48.08 -14.64 5.80
N SER A 83 -49.26 -15.10 5.38
CA SER A 83 -49.82 -14.86 4.06
C SER A 83 -50.54 -13.52 3.98
N SER A 84 -49.83 -12.44 4.30
CA SER A 84 -50.24 -11.13 3.81
C SER A 84 -49.56 -10.92 2.45
N LEU A 85 -50.35 -10.54 1.45
CA LEU A 85 -49.88 -10.10 0.12
C LEU A 85 -48.65 -9.17 0.21
N PRO A 86 -48.60 -8.21 1.15
CA PRO A 86 -47.43 -7.37 1.38
C PRO A 86 -46.16 -8.16 1.74
N ALA A 87 -46.22 -9.19 2.58
CA ALA A 87 -45.05 -9.96 2.99
C ALA A 87 -44.45 -10.78 1.82
N ARG A 88 -45.30 -11.33 0.95
CA ARG A 88 -44.89 -12.05 -0.26
C ARG A 88 -44.26 -11.11 -1.29
N VAL A 89 -44.85 -9.93 -1.49
CA VAL A 89 -44.29 -8.90 -2.39
C VAL A 89 -42.96 -8.39 -1.84
N SER A 90 -42.84 -8.12 -0.54
CA SER A 90 -41.58 -7.71 0.08
C SER A 90 -40.49 -8.77 0.00
N PHE A 91 -40.83 -10.05 0.21
CA PHE A 91 -39.87 -11.15 0.08
C PHE A 91 -39.46 -11.38 -1.38
N ALA A 92 -40.39 -11.27 -2.33
CA ALA A 92 -40.09 -11.37 -3.77
C ALA A 92 -39.25 -10.18 -4.26
N LEU A 93 -39.47 -8.97 -3.75
CA LEU A 93 -38.66 -7.79 -4.05
C LEU A 93 -37.27 -7.87 -3.42
N LEU A 94 -37.15 -8.40 -2.19
CA LEU A 94 -35.86 -8.63 -1.54
C LEU A 94 -35.07 -9.77 -2.22
N ALA A 95 -35.70 -10.90 -2.50
CA ALA A 95 -35.08 -12.01 -3.21
C ALA A 95 -34.72 -11.63 -4.66
N GLY A 96 -35.62 -10.94 -5.37
CA GLY A 96 -35.37 -10.39 -6.70
C GLY A 96 -34.31 -9.29 -6.71
N GLY A 97 -34.22 -8.49 -5.64
CA GLY A 97 -33.19 -7.47 -5.46
C GLY A 97 -31.80 -8.05 -5.18
N ILE A 98 -31.71 -9.12 -4.39
CA ILE A 98 -30.44 -9.82 -4.10
C ILE A 98 -30.00 -10.64 -5.33
N SER A 99 -30.90 -11.42 -5.94
CA SER A 99 -30.61 -12.15 -7.18
C SER A 99 -30.31 -11.21 -8.34
N GLY A 100 -31.01 -10.08 -8.43
CA GLY A 100 -30.74 -9.02 -9.40
C GLY A 100 -29.42 -8.29 -9.14
N SER A 101 -29.03 -8.10 -7.87
CA SER A 101 -27.75 -7.50 -7.49
C SER A 101 -26.56 -8.40 -7.84
N ILE A 102 -26.67 -9.72 -7.63
CA ILE A 102 -25.66 -10.69 -8.05
C ILE A 102 -25.53 -10.69 -9.58
N LEU A 103 -26.66 -10.71 -10.30
CA LEU A 103 -26.68 -10.61 -11.77
C LEU A 103 -26.09 -9.28 -12.26
N TRP A 104 -26.35 -8.18 -11.54
CA TRP A 104 -25.86 -6.83 -11.86
C TRP A 104 -24.37 -6.65 -11.61
N HIS A 105 -23.85 -7.16 -10.50
CA HIS A 105 -22.43 -6.99 -10.17
C HIS A 105 -21.52 -8.01 -10.87
N PHE A 106 -22.00 -9.23 -11.14
CA PHE A 106 -21.14 -10.31 -11.60
C PHE A 106 -21.46 -10.83 -13.02
N VAL A 107 -22.62 -10.52 -13.62
CA VAL A 107 -23.04 -11.11 -14.91
C VAL A 107 -23.28 -10.08 -16.01
N LEU A 108 -23.72 -8.86 -15.68
CA LEU A 108 -24.03 -7.82 -16.66
C LEU A 108 -22.78 -7.00 -17.02
N ASP A 109 -22.48 -6.90 -18.31
CA ASP A 109 -21.43 -6.03 -18.85
C ASP A 109 -21.73 -4.54 -18.61
N GLU A 110 -20.68 -3.73 -18.48
CA GLU A 110 -20.78 -2.27 -18.25
C GLU A 110 -21.59 -1.53 -19.32
N GLN A 111 -21.57 -2.00 -20.57
CA GLN A 111 -22.40 -1.42 -21.65
C GLN A 111 -23.89 -1.69 -21.45
N LEU A 112 -24.25 -2.85 -20.90
CA LEU A 112 -25.64 -3.22 -20.63
C LEU A 112 -26.16 -2.50 -19.39
N LYS A 113 -25.31 -2.30 -18.38
CA LYS A 113 -25.62 -1.47 -17.22
C LYS A 113 -25.95 -0.02 -17.59
N ARG A 114 -25.17 0.57 -18.50
CA ARG A 114 -25.42 1.94 -19.01
C ARG A 114 -26.75 2.03 -19.76
N ARG A 115 -27.02 1.09 -20.69
CA ARG A 115 -28.30 1.05 -21.42
C ARG A 115 -29.50 0.90 -20.49
N ILE A 116 -29.41 0.02 -19.48
CA ILE A 116 -30.50 -0.17 -18.51
C ILE A 116 -30.71 1.10 -17.68
N ARG A 117 -29.63 1.77 -17.24
CA ARG A 117 -29.72 3.04 -16.50
C ARG A 117 -30.35 4.17 -17.33
N GLU A 118 -29.98 4.30 -18.60
CA GLU A 118 -30.55 5.30 -19.52
C GLU A 118 -32.04 5.03 -19.80
N THR A 119 -32.41 3.77 -20.02
CA THR A 119 -33.80 3.37 -20.32
C THR A 119 -34.70 3.50 -19.09
N LEU A 120 -34.20 3.13 -17.90
CA LEU A 120 -34.94 3.27 -16.65
C LEU A 120 -35.03 4.73 -16.20
N GLY A 121 -33.98 5.53 -16.39
CA GLY A 121 -33.94 6.95 -16.02
C GLY A 121 -34.96 7.82 -16.76
N ALA A 122 -35.44 7.39 -17.93
CA ALA A 122 -36.51 8.05 -18.67
C ALA A 122 -37.94 7.73 -18.14
N THR A 123 -38.06 6.91 -17.09
CA THR A 123 -39.33 6.45 -16.53
C THR A 123 -39.38 6.64 -15.01
N PHE A 124 -40.57 6.54 -14.41
CA PHE A 124 -40.72 6.56 -12.94
C PHE A 124 -39.95 5.42 -12.24
N LEU A 125 -39.63 4.33 -12.96
CA LEU A 125 -38.83 3.22 -12.46
C LEU A 125 -37.36 3.60 -12.27
N GLY A 126 -36.90 4.71 -12.87
CA GLY A 126 -35.54 5.25 -12.69
C GLY A 126 -35.27 5.64 -11.24
N ASP A 127 -36.20 6.36 -10.60
CA ASP A 127 -36.05 6.77 -9.20
C ASP A 127 -36.07 5.56 -8.25
N VAL A 128 -36.95 4.58 -8.53
CA VAL A 128 -37.01 3.31 -7.79
C VAL A 128 -35.70 2.54 -7.96
N TYR A 129 -35.16 2.50 -9.17
CA TYR A 129 -33.88 1.85 -9.46
C TYR A 129 -32.71 2.54 -8.74
N VAL A 130 -32.62 3.87 -8.77
CA VAL A 130 -31.60 4.64 -8.06
C VAL A 130 -31.68 4.41 -6.55
N PHE A 131 -32.89 4.36 -6.00
CA PHE A 131 -33.12 4.04 -4.59
C PHE A 131 -32.65 2.62 -4.24
N VAL A 132 -33.03 1.61 -5.04
CA VAL A 132 -32.61 0.22 -4.83
C VAL A 132 -31.11 0.07 -4.98
N SER A 133 -30.49 0.68 -6.00
CA SER A 133 -29.05 0.62 -6.21
C SER A 133 -28.28 1.24 -5.05
N LYS A 134 -28.75 2.39 -4.52
CA LYS A 134 -28.14 3.03 -3.35
C LYS A 134 -28.28 2.16 -2.09
N LYS A 135 -29.44 1.52 -1.90
CA LYS A 135 -29.68 0.60 -0.79
C LYS A 135 -28.77 -0.62 -0.85
N VAL A 136 -28.58 -1.18 -2.05
CA VAL A 136 -27.65 -2.30 -2.30
C VAL A 136 -26.21 -1.85 -2.03
N GLU A 137 -25.79 -0.70 -2.55
CA GLU A 137 -24.46 -0.14 -2.30
C GLU A 137 -24.19 0.02 -0.80
N GLU A 138 -25.11 0.64 -0.05
CA GLU A 138 -25.02 0.79 1.41
C GLU A 138 -24.94 -0.56 2.15
N THR A 139 -25.62 -1.59 1.64
CA THR A 139 -25.60 -2.93 2.23
C THR A 139 -24.27 -3.66 1.94
N VAL A 140 -23.64 -3.38 0.80
CA VAL A 140 -22.40 -4.03 0.34
C VAL A 140 -21.15 -3.27 0.82
N LYS A 141 -21.26 -1.99 1.16
CA LYS A 141 -20.15 -1.16 1.68
C LYS A 141 -19.31 -1.83 2.77
N PRO A 142 -19.89 -2.43 3.82
CA PRO A 142 -19.09 -3.08 4.88
C PRO A 142 -18.22 -4.26 4.39
N PHE A 143 -18.50 -4.81 3.21
CA PHE A 143 -17.74 -5.91 2.60
C PHE A 143 -16.76 -5.45 1.52
N THR A 144 -16.88 -4.20 1.07
CA THR A 144 -16.11 -3.65 -0.05
C THR A 144 -15.19 -2.52 0.35
N ASP A 145 -15.56 -1.71 1.34
CA ASP A 145 -14.72 -0.66 1.89
C ASP A 145 -13.72 -1.24 2.90
N PRO A 146 -12.56 -0.58 3.09
CA PRO A 146 -11.56 -1.03 4.05
C PRO A 146 -12.11 -1.04 5.48
N SER A 147 -11.51 -1.88 6.33
CA SER A 147 -11.88 -2.08 7.73
C SER A 147 -11.87 -0.79 8.56
N ARG A 148 -11.12 0.23 8.12
CA ARG A 148 -11.00 1.54 8.76
C ARG A 148 -10.82 2.66 7.72
N GLN A 149 -11.37 3.84 8.01
CA GLN A 149 -11.27 5.01 7.12
C GLN A 149 -9.84 5.57 7.04
N LYS A 150 -9.15 5.67 8.18
CA LYS A 150 -7.73 6.02 8.26
C LYS A 150 -6.92 4.75 8.46
N LEU A 151 -6.08 4.41 7.49
CA LEU A 151 -5.25 3.21 7.53
C LEU A 151 -4.02 3.39 8.42
N LEU A 152 -3.46 4.60 8.52
CA LEU A 152 -2.32 4.90 9.39
C LEU A 152 -2.70 5.89 10.49
N PRO A 153 -2.06 5.83 11.66
CA PRO A 153 -2.24 6.82 12.72
C PRO A 153 -1.81 8.22 12.26
N ASP A 154 -2.26 9.25 12.99
CA ASP A 154 -1.82 10.62 12.75
C ASP A 154 -0.31 10.74 13.06
N TRP A 155 0.41 11.51 12.23
CA TRP A 155 1.82 11.82 12.48
C TRP A 155 1.93 12.96 13.50
N PRO A 156 2.89 12.93 14.45
CA PRO A 156 3.93 11.92 14.66
C PRO A 156 3.42 10.66 15.36
N ILE A 157 3.95 9.51 14.94
CA ILE A 157 3.66 8.20 15.57
C ILE A 157 4.18 8.25 17.02
N PRO A 158 3.51 7.62 18.02
CA PRO A 158 3.93 7.70 19.44
C PRO A 158 5.38 7.30 19.75
N GLN A 159 6.03 6.57 18.85
CA GLN A 159 7.41 6.10 18.96
C GLN A 159 8.44 7.14 18.47
N VAL A 160 7.98 8.19 17.77
CA VAL A 160 8.80 9.22 17.14
C VAL A 160 8.71 10.51 17.94
N PRO A 161 9.81 11.25 18.17
CA PRO A 161 9.76 12.54 18.85
C PRO A 161 8.79 13.51 18.18
N ALA A 162 8.03 14.27 18.99
CA ALA A 162 6.95 15.12 18.52
C ALA A 162 7.37 16.18 17.49
N ASP A 163 8.64 16.61 17.53
CA ASP A 163 9.20 17.64 16.65
C ASP A 163 9.68 17.08 15.30
N THR A 164 9.55 15.77 15.07
CA THR A 164 10.02 15.14 13.83
C THR A 164 9.07 15.49 12.69
N PRO A 165 9.54 16.12 11.60
CA PRO A 165 8.69 16.40 10.45
C PRO A 165 8.20 15.10 9.79
N PRO A 166 7.03 15.11 9.12
CA PRO A 166 6.58 13.97 8.35
C PRO A 166 7.62 13.56 7.32
N VAL A 167 7.96 12.28 7.31
CA VAL A 167 8.82 11.69 6.29
C VAL A 167 7.99 11.21 5.10
N PRO A 168 8.56 11.09 3.89
CA PRO A 168 7.87 10.49 2.77
C PRO A 168 7.51 9.03 3.04
N VAL A 169 6.49 8.53 2.35
CA VAL A 169 5.95 7.18 2.58
C VAL A 169 6.23 6.29 1.39
N LEU A 170 6.77 5.12 1.67
CA LEU A 170 7.01 4.06 0.68
C LEU A 170 6.09 2.89 0.99
N VAL A 171 5.05 2.74 0.17
CA VAL A 171 4.16 1.58 0.21
C VAL A 171 4.77 0.49 -0.65
N VAL A 172 4.91 -0.70 -0.10
CA VAL A 172 5.53 -1.84 -0.81
C VAL A 172 4.59 -3.03 -0.73
N ASP A 173 4.27 -3.63 -1.87
CA ASP A 173 3.56 -4.89 -1.89
C ASP A 173 4.43 -6.05 -1.36
N LEU A 174 3.80 -7.10 -0.87
CA LEU A 174 4.48 -8.25 -0.29
C LEU A 174 4.63 -9.39 -1.30
N GLU A 175 3.51 -9.88 -1.82
CA GLU A 175 3.43 -11.01 -2.74
C GLU A 175 4.04 -10.65 -4.09
N ASP A 176 4.94 -11.48 -4.63
CA ASP A 176 5.62 -11.30 -5.92
C ASP A 176 6.39 -9.96 -6.08
N THR A 177 6.39 -9.10 -5.07
CA THR A 177 7.24 -7.90 -4.98
C THR A 177 8.43 -8.12 -4.04
N LEU A 178 8.21 -8.56 -2.79
CA LEU A 178 9.28 -8.83 -1.81
C LEU A 178 9.53 -10.32 -1.58
N VAL A 179 8.49 -11.13 -1.66
CA VAL A 179 8.56 -12.58 -1.46
C VAL A 179 7.69 -13.32 -2.48
N HIS A 180 8.17 -14.46 -2.93
CA HIS A 180 7.37 -15.39 -3.74
C HIS A 180 6.82 -16.51 -2.86
N SER A 181 5.53 -16.80 -2.97
CA SER A 181 4.86 -17.83 -2.15
C SER A 181 4.48 -19.05 -2.99
N GLU A 182 5.03 -20.22 -2.66
CA GLU A 182 4.69 -21.49 -3.30
C GLU A 182 3.97 -22.42 -2.30
N TRP A 183 2.98 -23.18 -2.77
CA TRP A 183 2.36 -24.24 -1.97
C TRP A 183 2.73 -25.63 -2.51
N SER A 184 3.10 -26.53 -1.61
CA SER A 184 3.32 -27.94 -1.95
C SER A 184 2.63 -28.87 -0.96
N ARG A 185 2.17 -30.05 -1.43
CA ARG A 185 1.54 -31.06 -0.54
C ARG A 185 2.44 -31.53 0.60
N LYS A 186 3.76 -31.55 0.36
CA LYS A 186 4.75 -32.08 1.32
C LYS A 186 5.12 -31.06 2.40
N HIS A 187 5.22 -29.78 2.03
CA HIS A 187 5.78 -28.74 2.91
C HIS A 187 4.79 -27.62 3.23
N GLY A 188 3.59 -27.62 2.63
CA GLY A 188 2.63 -26.53 2.74
C GLY A 188 3.13 -25.27 2.02
N TRP A 189 2.75 -24.12 2.56
CA TRP A 189 3.21 -22.81 2.11
C TRP A 189 4.68 -22.59 2.43
N ARG A 190 5.44 -22.11 1.44
CA ARG A 190 6.83 -21.69 1.58
C ARG A 190 6.99 -20.34 0.91
N HIS A 191 7.75 -19.47 1.55
CA HIS A 191 8.02 -18.12 1.07
C HIS A 191 9.50 -18.00 0.73
N ALA A 192 9.80 -17.67 -0.52
CA ALA A 192 11.15 -17.37 -0.99
C ALA A 192 11.38 -15.87 -0.97
N LYS A 193 12.45 -15.43 -0.31
CA LYS A 193 12.86 -14.02 -0.30
C LYS A 193 13.38 -13.61 -1.67
N ARG A 194 12.92 -12.46 -2.18
CA ARG A 194 13.49 -11.83 -3.37
C ARG A 194 14.93 -11.36 -3.06
N PRO A 195 15.89 -11.59 -3.96
CA PRO A 195 17.25 -11.08 -3.77
C PRO A 195 17.28 -9.57 -3.52
N GLY A 196 18.07 -9.13 -2.53
CA GLY A 196 18.23 -7.71 -2.20
C GLY A 196 17.17 -7.12 -1.27
N VAL A 197 16.15 -7.87 -0.84
CA VAL A 197 15.09 -7.35 0.06
C VAL A 197 15.63 -6.78 1.38
N ASP A 198 16.63 -7.43 2.00
CA ASP A 198 17.22 -6.97 3.26
C ASP A 198 17.90 -5.61 3.07
N GLU A 199 18.75 -5.52 2.04
CA GLU A 199 19.45 -4.29 1.67
C GLU A 199 18.47 -3.16 1.31
N PHE A 200 17.39 -3.50 0.60
CA PHE A 200 16.34 -2.58 0.20
C PHE A 200 15.63 -1.97 1.42
N LEU A 201 15.13 -2.81 2.34
CA LEU A 201 14.42 -2.35 3.54
C LEU A 201 15.35 -1.57 4.47
N GLU A 202 16.56 -2.06 4.73
CA GLU A 202 17.53 -1.42 5.63
C GLU A 202 18.04 -0.08 5.12
N THR A 203 18.19 0.05 3.79
CA THR A 203 18.63 1.31 3.20
C THR A 203 17.50 2.34 3.23
N LEU A 204 16.29 1.93 2.86
CA LEU A 204 15.18 2.87 2.65
C LEU A 204 14.44 3.25 3.93
N CYS A 205 14.51 2.45 5.00
CA CYS A 205 13.89 2.79 6.29
C CYS A 205 14.48 4.06 6.93
N GLN A 206 15.66 4.48 6.49
CA GLN A 206 16.29 5.73 6.92
C GLN A 206 15.69 6.97 6.24
N TYR A 207 15.00 6.79 5.11
CA TYR A 207 14.48 7.87 4.27
C TYR A 207 12.95 7.89 4.21
N TYR A 208 12.31 6.75 4.42
CA TYR A 208 10.87 6.56 4.25
C TYR A 208 10.20 5.97 5.48
N GLU A 209 8.96 6.37 5.71
CA GLU A 209 8.00 5.54 6.45
C GLU A 209 7.58 4.37 5.54
N ILE A 210 8.14 3.18 5.80
CA ILE A 210 7.83 1.98 5.01
C ILE A 210 6.53 1.35 5.51
N VAL A 211 5.60 1.16 4.58
CA VAL A 211 4.31 0.47 4.79
C VAL A 211 4.26 -0.76 3.90
N ILE A 212 4.28 -1.95 4.49
CA ILE A 212 3.99 -3.17 3.72
C ILE A 212 2.49 -3.26 3.55
N PHE A 213 2.00 -3.31 2.31
CA PHE A 213 0.57 -3.37 2.01
C PHE A 213 0.29 -4.59 1.15
N SER A 214 -0.15 -5.67 1.78
CA SER A 214 -0.44 -6.95 1.16
C SER A 214 -1.94 -7.15 0.93
N GLN A 215 -2.28 -7.91 -0.12
CA GLN A 215 -3.65 -8.37 -0.36
C GLN A 215 -3.97 -9.70 0.38
N ASN A 216 -3.03 -10.23 1.15
CA ASN A 216 -3.19 -11.46 1.91
C ASN A 216 -3.55 -11.16 3.38
N TYR A 217 -4.23 -12.09 4.04
CA TYR A 217 -4.52 -11.99 5.49
C TYR A 217 -3.32 -12.39 6.35
N GLY A 218 -2.39 -13.19 5.83
CA GLY A 218 -1.23 -13.71 6.56
C GLY A 218 0.04 -12.86 6.49
N ALA A 219 -0.06 -11.60 6.04
CA ALA A 219 1.10 -10.76 5.76
C ALA A 219 1.98 -10.50 6.99
N GLU A 220 1.37 -10.28 8.16
CA GLU A 220 2.09 -9.93 9.39
C GLU A 220 3.08 -11.03 9.83
N GLU A 221 2.69 -12.30 9.73
CA GLU A 221 3.56 -13.44 10.08
C GLU A 221 4.75 -13.59 9.13
N ILE A 222 4.55 -13.26 7.85
CA ILE A 222 5.59 -13.30 6.83
C ILE A 222 6.57 -12.15 7.06
N VAL A 223 6.04 -10.93 7.25
CA VAL A 223 6.85 -9.72 7.49
C VAL A 223 7.67 -9.85 8.77
N GLN A 224 7.10 -10.41 9.84
CA GLN A 224 7.84 -10.62 11.10
C GLN A 224 9.12 -11.47 10.91
N LYS A 225 9.11 -12.42 9.97
CA LYS A 225 10.28 -13.25 9.64
C LYS A 225 11.17 -12.60 8.57
N LEU A 226 10.59 -11.83 7.67
CA LEU A 226 11.29 -11.15 6.58
C LEU A 226 12.13 -9.97 7.09
N ASP A 227 11.56 -9.17 8.00
CA ASP A 227 12.11 -7.92 8.51
C ASP A 227 12.38 -8.01 10.04
N PRO A 228 13.45 -8.71 10.45
CA PRO A 228 13.81 -8.83 11.86
C PRO A 228 14.28 -7.49 12.47
N LYS A 229 14.62 -6.50 11.63
CA LYS A 229 15.07 -5.17 12.05
C LYS A 229 13.92 -4.18 12.25
N GLN A 230 12.69 -4.59 11.91
CA GLN A 230 11.49 -3.75 12.00
C GLN A 230 11.64 -2.42 11.25
N CYS A 231 12.21 -2.49 10.04
CA CYS A 231 12.31 -1.39 9.10
C CYS A 231 10.92 -0.93 8.61
N ALA A 232 9.98 -1.85 8.46
CA ALA A 232 8.57 -1.55 8.15
C ALA A 232 7.83 -1.11 9.42
N LEU A 233 7.29 0.11 9.41
CA LEU A 233 6.55 0.69 10.53
C LEU A 233 5.12 0.15 10.61
N HIS A 234 4.54 -0.17 9.45
CA HIS A 234 3.17 -0.61 9.34
C HIS A 234 3.04 -1.78 8.37
N VAL A 235 2.19 -2.73 8.74
CA VAL A 235 1.76 -3.82 7.87
C VAL A 235 0.24 -3.72 7.71
N LEU A 236 -0.21 -3.61 6.47
CA LEU A 236 -1.60 -3.59 6.07
C LEU A 236 -1.90 -4.87 5.31
N SER A 237 -3.01 -5.51 5.68
CA SER A 237 -3.46 -6.78 5.09
C SER A 237 -4.68 -6.55 4.21
N ARG A 238 -5.26 -7.62 3.67
CA ARG A 238 -6.43 -7.58 2.78
C ARG A 238 -7.61 -6.76 3.31
N ASP A 239 -7.84 -6.73 4.62
CA ASP A 239 -8.92 -5.98 5.24
C ASP A 239 -8.79 -4.45 5.07
N ALA A 240 -7.58 -3.95 4.80
CA ALA A 240 -7.30 -2.55 4.50
C ALA A 240 -7.49 -2.19 3.02
N THR A 241 -7.75 -3.17 2.14
CA THR A 241 -8.00 -2.93 0.72
C THR A 241 -9.46 -2.60 0.46
N ARG A 242 -9.72 -1.93 -0.67
CA ARG A 242 -11.06 -1.68 -1.19
C ARG A 242 -11.35 -2.66 -2.32
N TYR A 243 -12.47 -3.37 -2.25
CA TYR A 243 -12.90 -4.24 -3.34
C TYR A 243 -13.64 -3.43 -4.41
N LEU A 244 -13.05 -3.30 -5.59
CA LEU A 244 -13.57 -2.51 -6.70
C LEU A 244 -13.48 -3.30 -8.00
N ASN A 245 -14.60 -3.40 -8.73
CA ASN A 245 -14.67 -4.03 -10.06
C ASN A 245 -14.10 -5.45 -10.14
N GLY A 246 -14.21 -6.24 -9.07
CA GLY A 246 -13.70 -7.61 -9.04
C GLY A 246 -12.29 -7.76 -8.46
N ALA A 247 -11.58 -6.65 -8.25
CA ALA A 247 -10.20 -6.60 -7.78
C ALA A 247 -10.06 -5.96 -6.40
N HIS A 248 -8.98 -6.28 -5.69
CA HIS A 248 -8.61 -5.60 -4.45
C HIS A 248 -7.69 -4.44 -4.76
N VAL A 249 -8.07 -3.25 -4.30
CA VAL A 249 -7.40 -1.99 -4.59
C VAL A 249 -6.85 -1.39 -3.30
N LYS A 250 -5.60 -0.96 -3.36
CA LYS A 250 -4.86 -0.28 -2.31
C LYS A 250 -5.11 1.21 -2.45
N ASP A 251 -6.21 1.70 -1.86
CA ASP A 251 -6.55 3.12 -1.91
C ASP A 251 -5.59 3.94 -1.03
N LEU A 252 -4.63 4.61 -1.69
CA LEU A 252 -3.63 5.44 -1.01
C LEU A 252 -4.27 6.66 -0.33
N GLY A 253 -5.46 7.08 -0.77
CA GLY A 253 -6.21 8.18 -0.16
C GLY A 253 -6.60 7.91 1.30
N ASN A 254 -6.69 6.63 1.68
CA ASN A 254 -7.01 6.22 3.04
C ASN A 254 -5.77 6.10 3.94
N LEU A 255 -4.54 6.27 3.42
CA LEU A 255 -3.32 6.17 4.23
C LEU A 255 -3.14 7.28 5.25
N ASN A 256 -3.94 8.36 5.21
CA ASN A 256 -3.80 9.50 6.13
C ASN A 256 -2.41 10.17 6.00
N ARG A 257 -1.94 10.34 4.76
CA ARG A 257 -0.65 10.93 4.37
C ARG A 257 -0.83 11.81 3.14
N ASP A 258 0.08 12.75 2.92
CA ASP A 258 0.05 13.59 1.72
C ASP A 258 0.47 12.77 0.50
N LEU A 259 -0.46 12.55 -0.44
CA LEU A 259 -0.23 11.81 -1.69
C LEU A 259 0.91 12.38 -2.54
N ARG A 260 1.33 13.63 -2.34
CA ARG A 260 2.50 14.20 -3.03
C ARG A 260 3.82 13.57 -2.57
N GLN A 261 3.83 12.97 -1.39
CA GLN A 261 5.00 12.36 -0.73
C GLN A 261 4.81 10.85 -0.52
N VAL A 262 3.85 10.22 -1.22
CA VAL A 262 3.60 8.78 -1.18
C VAL A 262 4.01 8.17 -2.50
N VAL A 263 4.72 7.04 -2.45
CA VAL A 263 5.01 6.20 -3.62
C VAL A 263 4.63 4.75 -3.30
N ILE A 264 4.04 4.04 -4.26
CA ILE A 264 3.71 2.62 -4.15
C ILE A 264 4.56 1.79 -5.12
N LEU A 265 5.14 0.70 -4.63
CA LEU A 265 5.78 -0.36 -5.40
C LEU A 265 4.88 -1.58 -5.38
N ASP A 266 4.46 -2.02 -6.56
CA ASP A 266 3.52 -3.11 -6.70
C ASP A 266 3.66 -3.71 -8.10
N ASP A 267 3.50 -5.02 -8.22
CA ASP A 267 3.56 -5.74 -9.48
C ASP A 267 2.20 -5.86 -10.17
N ASP A 268 1.10 -5.63 -9.46
CA ASP A 268 -0.26 -5.67 -9.98
C ASP A 268 -0.82 -4.26 -10.28
N PRO A 269 -1.05 -3.90 -11.56
CA PRO A 269 -1.66 -2.62 -11.93
C PRO A 269 -3.07 -2.38 -11.37
N GLU A 270 -3.84 -3.44 -11.08
CA GLU A 270 -5.18 -3.31 -10.51
C GLU A 270 -5.14 -2.83 -9.06
N ALA A 271 -4.06 -3.15 -8.33
CA ALA A 271 -3.87 -2.79 -6.94
C ALA A 271 -3.75 -1.26 -6.73
N TYR A 272 -3.14 -0.53 -7.67
CA TYR A 272 -2.95 0.93 -7.58
C TYR A 272 -3.79 1.72 -8.60
N GLN A 273 -4.85 1.12 -9.16
CA GLN A 273 -5.65 1.73 -10.22
C GLN A 273 -6.28 3.09 -9.85
N LEU A 274 -6.47 3.39 -8.55
CA LEU A 274 -6.98 4.68 -8.09
C LEU A 274 -5.92 5.79 -8.07
N GLN A 275 -4.64 5.44 -7.93
CA GLN A 275 -3.52 6.40 -7.88
C GLN A 275 -2.32 5.94 -8.74
N PRO A 276 -2.49 5.73 -10.07
CA PRO A 276 -1.40 5.30 -10.96
C PRO A 276 -0.28 6.35 -11.08
N GLY A 277 -0.55 7.61 -10.69
CA GLY A 277 0.43 8.70 -10.58
C GLY A 277 1.53 8.43 -9.55
N ASN A 278 1.20 7.66 -8.50
CA ASN A 278 2.05 7.37 -7.36
C ASN A 278 2.78 6.01 -7.49
N ALA A 279 2.48 5.25 -8.53
CA ALA A 279 2.96 3.89 -8.68
C ALA A 279 4.27 3.81 -9.47
N ILE A 280 5.16 2.95 -9.00
CA ILE A 280 6.29 2.44 -9.76
C ILE A 280 6.02 0.94 -9.94
N PRO A 281 5.61 0.51 -11.14
CA PRO A 281 5.39 -0.90 -11.42
C PRO A 281 6.68 -1.68 -11.24
N VAL A 282 6.61 -2.81 -10.54
CA VAL A 282 7.75 -3.70 -10.31
C VAL A 282 7.54 -4.98 -11.11
N LYS A 283 8.62 -5.55 -11.65
CA LYS A 283 8.54 -6.87 -12.27
C LYS A 283 8.10 -7.92 -11.23
N PRO A 284 7.04 -8.72 -11.49
CA PRO A 284 6.64 -9.79 -10.59
C PRO A 284 7.76 -10.83 -10.40
N PHE A 285 8.02 -11.20 -9.15
CA PHE A 285 9.00 -12.19 -8.73
C PHE A 285 8.36 -13.58 -8.70
N THR A 286 8.18 -14.18 -9.87
CA THR A 286 7.44 -15.44 -10.02
C THR A 286 8.27 -16.70 -9.79
N ASP A 287 9.61 -16.62 -9.80
CA ASP A 287 10.50 -17.76 -9.55
C ASP A 287 11.32 -17.53 -8.29
N GLY A 288 10.90 -18.16 -7.18
CA GLY A 288 11.61 -18.10 -5.89
C GLY A 288 13.04 -18.64 -5.90
N ARG A 289 13.51 -19.24 -7.02
CA ARG A 289 14.88 -19.71 -7.20
C ARG A 289 15.74 -18.75 -8.01
N ASP A 290 15.18 -17.72 -8.62
CA ASP A 290 15.95 -16.71 -9.33
C ASP A 290 16.81 -15.91 -8.34
N ARG A 291 18.13 -16.10 -8.44
CA ARG A 291 19.13 -15.39 -7.62
C ARG A 291 19.78 -14.23 -8.37
N ASP A 292 19.52 -14.13 -9.67
CA ASP A 292 20.04 -13.10 -10.56
C ASP A 292 19.03 -11.93 -10.71
N ASP A 293 17.86 -12.01 -10.05
CA ASP A 293 16.96 -10.86 -9.88
C ASP A 293 17.70 -9.72 -9.14
N HIS A 294 17.68 -8.54 -9.75
CA HIS A 294 18.32 -7.33 -9.23
C HIS A 294 17.34 -6.16 -9.12
N GLU A 295 16.05 -6.42 -9.27
CA GLU A 295 15.01 -5.40 -9.42
C GLU A 295 14.99 -4.45 -8.22
N LEU A 296 14.92 -4.99 -7.00
CA LEU A 296 14.89 -4.20 -5.77
C LEU A 296 16.17 -3.38 -5.61
N ARG A 297 17.34 -3.97 -5.85
CA ARG A 297 18.64 -3.28 -5.75
C ARG A 297 18.74 -2.12 -6.72
N ASN A 298 18.28 -2.32 -7.94
CA ASN A 298 18.33 -1.31 -8.99
C ASN A 298 17.40 -0.12 -8.70
N LEU A 299 16.33 -0.31 -7.92
CA LEU A 299 15.41 0.76 -7.51
C LEU A 299 15.94 1.62 -6.35
N ILE A 300 16.84 1.10 -5.50
CA ILE A 300 17.37 1.82 -4.31
C ILE A 300 17.93 3.21 -4.66
N PRO A 301 18.80 3.39 -5.69
CA PRO A 301 19.39 4.69 -6.00
C PRO A 301 18.33 5.74 -6.36
N PHE A 302 17.29 5.35 -7.10
CA PHE A 302 16.21 6.25 -7.48
C PHE A 302 15.38 6.66 -6.27
N LEU A 303 14.92 5.69 -5.47
CA LEU A 303 14.09 5.96 -4.29
C LEU A 303 14.85 6.81 -3.27
N LYS A 304 16.14 6.55 -3.08
CA LYS A 304 16.99 7.37 -2.20
C LYS A 304 17.12 8.81 -2.71
N ALA A 305 17.33 9.00 -4.01
CA ALA A 305 17.40 10.34 -4.61
C ALA A 305 16.06 11.09 -4.47
N LEU A 306 14.94 10.39 -4.75
CA LEU A 306 13.59 10.94 -4.65
C LEU A 306 13.29 11.52 -3.26
N ALA A 307 13.68 10.82 -2.18
CA ALA A 307 13.54 11.31 -0.82
C ALA A 307 14.57 12.40 -0.44
N SER A 308 15.81 12.29 -0.93
CA SER A 308 16.90 13.18 -0.52
C SER A 308 16.83 14.56 -1.17
N GLU A 309 16.29 14.66 -2.39
CA GLU A 309 16.28 15.90 -3.18
C GLU A 309 15.16 16.89 -2.79
N ARG A 310 14.44 16.66 -1.69
CA ARG A 310 13.32 17.50 -1.21
C ARG A 310 12.30 17.81 -2.33
N VAL A 311 11.97 16.79 -3.11
CA VAL A 311 11.00 16.90 -4.20
C VAL A 311 9.62 17.23 -3.61
N PRO A 312 8.93 18.29 -4.06
CA PRO A 312 7.64 18.69 -3.49
C PRO A 312 6.48 17.78 -3.91
N ASP A 313 6.61 17.07 -5.03
CA ASP A 313 5.60 16.11 -5.52
C ASP A 313 6.28 14.98 -6.30
N PHE A 314 6.30 13.78 -5.72
CA PHE A 314 6.94 12.61 -6.32
C PHE A 314 6.32 12.22 -7.67
N ARG A 315 5.03 12.51 -7.86
CA ARG A 315 4.30 12.15 -9.09
C ARG A 315 4.86 12.87 -10.31
N GLN A 316 5.41 14.07 -10.13
CA GLN A 316 6.04 14.84 -11.20
C GLN A 316 7.32 14.14 -11.67
N VAL A 317 8.19 13.76 -10.73
CA VAL A 317 9.46 13.10 -11.03
C VAL A 317 9.22 11.71 -11.61
N ILE A 318 8.32 10.92 -11.03
CA ILE A 318 7.93 9.60 -11.59
C ILE A 318 7.33 9.77 -13.00
N GLY A 319 6.57 10.85 -13.21
CA GLY A 319 6.00 11.21 -14.50
C GLY A 319 7.04 11.40 -15.62
N GLU A 320 8.25 11.89 -15.30
CA GLU A 320 9.34 12.05 -16.28
C GLU A 320 9.86 10.72 -16.86
N PHE A 321 9.59 9.60 -16.18
CA PHE A 321 10.04 8.27 -16.60
C PHE A 321 8.95 7.45 -17.31
N ARG A 322 7.76 8.03 -17.50
CA ARG A 322 6.67 7.41 -18.27
C ARG A 322 7.06 7.30 -19.74
N ASP A 323 6.69 6.18 -20.34
CA ASP A 323 6.73 5.99 -21.79
C ASP A 323 5.64 6.84 -22.47
N ASP A 324 5.65 6.88 -23.81
CA ASP A 324 4.68 7.66 -24.60
C ASP A 324 3.23 7.23 -24.37
N ASP A 325 3.01 5.98 -23.96
CA ASP A 325 1.70 5.43 -23.58
C ASP A 325 1.30 5.75 -22.13
N GLY A 326 2.12 6.52 -21.41
CA GLY A 326 1.88 6.96 -20.04
C GLY A 326 2.22 5.91 -18.97
N VAL A 327 2.77 4.75 -19.35
CA VAL A 327 3.13 3.68 -18.41
C VAL A 327 4.58 3.82 -17.98
N VAL A 328 4.87 3.59 -16.69
CA VAL A 328 6.25 3.56 -16.20
C VAL A 328 6.80 2.14 -16.37
N ARG A 329 7.88 2.01 -17.15
CA ARG A 329 8.63 0.75 -17.34
C ARG A 329 10.12 0.98 -17.19
N ASP A 330 10.83 -0.03 -16.71
CA ASP A 330 12.30 -0.07 -16.57
C ASP A 330 12.88 1.18 -15.90
N LEU A 331 12.17 1.70 -14.89
CA LEU A 331 12.49 2.99 -14.26
C LEU A 331 13.92 3.02 -13.72
N ALA A 332 14.36 1.93 -13.08
CA ALA A 332 15.71 1.82 -12.53
C ALA A 332 16.80 1.94 -13.61
N ALA A 333 16.60 1.29 -14.77
CA ALA A 333 17.53 1.35 -15.89
C ALA A 333 17.56 2.75 -16.51
N LYS A 334 16.39 3.37 -16.73
CA LYS A 334 16.27 4.74 -17.25
C LYS A 334 16.94 5.76 -16.32
N TYR A 335 16.73 5.62 -15.01
CA TYR A 335 17.35 6.48 -14.02
C TYR A 335 18.89 6.34 -14.03
N SER A 336 19.39 5.10 -13.99
CA SER A 336 20.84 4.84 -14.01
C SER A 336 21.50 5.40 -15.29
N ALA A 337 20.86 5.23 -16.45
CA ALA A 337 21.33 5.81 -17.71
C ALA A 337 21.34 7.35 -17.67
N ARG A 338 20.30 7.99 -17.10
CA ARG A 338 20.23 9.45 -16.95
C ARG A 338 21.33 9.99 -16.03
N VAL A 339 21.58 9.33 -14.90
CA VAL A 339 22.67 9.70 -13.99
C VAL A 339 24.03 9.60 -14.69
N HIS A 340 24.28 8.49 -15.40
CA HIS A 340 25.53 8.30 -16.14
C HIS A 340 25.74 9.37 -17.22
N GLN A 341 24.69 9.74 -17.97
CA GLN A 341 24.76 10.81 -18.95
C GLN A 341 25.11 12.16 -18.32
N LEU A 342 24.50 12.50 -17.19
CA LEU A 342 24.79 13.74 -16.46
C LEU A 342 26.23 13.78 -15.94
N GLU A 343 26.77 12.66 -15.47
CA GLU A 343 28.16 12.54 -15.05
C GLU A 343 29.13 12.76 -16.21
N MET A 344 28.90 12.09 -17.34
CA MET A 344 29.71 12.26 -18.56
C MET A 344 29.69 13.70 -19.07
N GLN A 345 28.52 14.37 -19.03
CA GLN A 345 28.41 15.79 -19.39
C GLN A 345 29.20 16.69 -18.45
N LYS A 346 29.12 16.46 -17.12
CA LYS A 346 29.91 17.20 -16.12
C LYS A 346 31.41 17.03 -16.34
N GLU A 347 31.87 15.82 -16.67
CA GLU A 347 33.28 15.59 -16.99
C GLU A 347 33.74 16.30 -18.26
N GLN A 348 32.93 16.27 -19.32
CA GLN A 348 33.23 17.00 -20.55
C GLN A 348 33.27 18.51 -20.32
N GLN A 349 32.36 19.05 -19.50
CA GLN A 349 32.38 20.47 -19.12
C GLN A 349 33.63 20.82 -18.31
N LYS A 350 34.05 19.99 -17.35
CA LYS A 350 35.30 20.18 -16.61
C LYS A 350 36.52 20.19 -17.54
N LYS A 351 36.60 19.25 -18.49
CA LYS A 351 37.67 19.20 -19.49
C LYS A 351 37.68 20.42 -20.42
N LYS A 352 36.50 20.89 -20.87
CA LYS A 352 36.37 22.11 -21.69
C LYS A 352 36.72 23.39 -20.91
N GLY A 353 36.30 23.49 -19.65
CA GLY A 353 36.61 24.63 -18.78
C GLY A 353 38.10 24.77 -18.47
N PHE A 354 38.81 23.65 -18.31
CA PHE A 354 40.27 23.65 -18.10
C PHE A 354 41.06 23.91 -19.39
N GLY A 355 40.65 23.30 -20.52
CA GLY A 355 41.30 23.50 -21.82
C GLY A 355 41.10 24.90 -22.42
N GLY A 356 39.95 25.55 -22.17
CA GLY A 356 39.68 26.92 -22.60
C GLY A 356 40.56 27.95 -21.87
N PHE A 357 40.83 27.74 -20.59
CA PHE A 357 41.68 28.63 -19.78
C PHE A 357 43.17 28.53 -20.16
N VAL A 358 43.65 27.34 -20.52
CA VAL A 358 45.03 27.13 -20.99
C VAL A 358 45.23 27.71 -22.40
N ARG A 359 44.25 27.54 -23.31
CA ARG A 359 44.34 28.06 -24.68
C ARG A 359 44.20 29.59 -24.78
N GLY A 360 43.40 30.20 -23.91
CA GLY A 360 43.24 31.66 -23.84
C GLY A 360 44.45 32.40 -23.26
N ARG A 361 45.31 31.72 -22.48
CA ARG A 361 46.51 32.33 -21.88
C ARG A 361 47.78 32.23 -22.74
N LEU A 362 47.80 31.30 -23.70
CA LEU A 362 48.90 31.10 -24.65
C LEU A 362 48.80 31.97 -25.92
N SER A 363 47.72 32.73 -26.10
CA SER A 363 47.46 33.55 -27.30
C SER A 363 47.82 35.04 -27.15
N HIS A 364 48.32 35.48 -25.98
CA HIS A 364 48.84 36.83 -25.79
C HIS A 364 50.38 36.86 -25.81
N HIS A 365 50.97 36.76 -27.01
CA HIS A 365 52.31 37.31 -27.27
C HIS A 365 52.14 38.63 -28.04
N PRO A 366 52.66 39.77 -27.55
CA PRO A 366 52.63 41.02 -28.30
C PRO A 366 53.59 40.90 -29.50
N ALA A 367 53.09 41.20 -30.69
CA ALA A 367 53.88 41.23 -31.91
C ALA A 367 54.99 42.29 -31.80
N ALA A 368 56.24 41.86 -32.00
CA ALA A 368 57.40 42.74 -32.07
C ALA A 368 57.32 43.61 -33.34
N GLN A 369 57.43 44.92 -33.17
CA GLN A 369 57.61 45.89 -34.27
C GLN A 369 58.96 45.66 -34.94
N THR A 370 58.95 45.23 -36.20
CA THR A 370 60.14 45.20 -37.04
C THR A 370 60.27 46.53 -37.78
N GLY A 371 61.26 47.33 -37.38
CA GLY A 371 61.69 48.53 -38.10
C GLY A 371 62.33 48.15 -39.43
N GLY A 372 61.89 48.82 -40.50
CA GLY A 372 62.52 48.73 -41.81
C GLY A 372 63.74 49.64 -41.91
N VAL A 373 64.85 49.12 -42.41
CA VAL A 373 65.89 49.86 -43.13
C VAL A 373 66.50 48.94 -44.22
N ALA A 374 66.73 49.53 -45.38
CA ALA A 374 67.11 48.98 -46.68
C ALA A 374 68.46 48.21 -46.77
N ALA A 375 68.62 47.40 -47.82
CA ALA A 375 69.60 47.62 -48.91
C ALA A 375 69.82 46.39 -49.83
N GLY A 376 69.95 46.66 -51.15
CA GLY A 376 70.58 45.84 -52.22
C GLY A 376 70.00 44.45 -52.50
N GLY A 377 69.54 44.07 -53.69
CA GLY A 377 70.00 44.40 -55.03
C GLY A 377 70.56 43.12 -55.66
N PHE A 378 69.93 42.61 -56.72
CA PHE A 378 70.53 42.11 -57.96
C PHE A 378 69.47 41.45 -58.84
N SER A 379 69.26 42.04 -60.01
CA SER A 379 68.44 41.54 -61.10
C SER A 379 69.34 40.86 -62.15
N SER A 380 68.98 39.64 -62.54
CA SER A 380 69.28 39.05 -63.85
C SER A 380 67.94 38.48 -64.34
N GLY A 381 67.25 39.08 -65.33
CA GLY A 381 67.55 38.97 -66.77
C GLY A 381 67.16 37.56 -67.24
N SER A 382 66.30 37.29 -68.23
CA SER A 382 65.68 38.05 -69.31
C SER A 382 64.61 37.14 -69.94
N ARG A 383 63.57 37.74 -70.55
CA ARG A 383 62.79 37.36 -71.77
C ARG A 383 62.45 35.86 -71.96
N LEU A 384 61.19 35.48 -72.14
CA LEU A 384 60.22 35.95 -73.16
C LEU A 384 58.78 35.92 -72.61
#